data_AF-A0A9X2KG07-F1
#
_entry.id   AF-A0A9X2KG07-F1
#
_cell.length_a   1.000
_cell.length_b   1.000
_cell.length_c   1.000
_cell.angle_alpha   90.00
_cell.angle_beta   90.00
_cell.angle_gamma   90.00
#
_symmetry.space_group_name_H-M   'P 1'
#
loop_
_entity.id
_entity.type
_entity.pdbx_description
1 polymer ?
#
loop_
_entity_poly.entity_id
_entity_poly.type
_entity_poly.pdbx_seq_one_letter_code
_entity_poly.pdbx_strand_id
1 'polypeptide(L)'
;MTSINTNVAAMTALQTLQQTNMAMDETQNRISTGLRVAEAKDNAAYWSIATGMRSDNQAMSAVSDSLGIGAATVDTAYTGLASAKDVLNEIKAKLTTATSDGVDRSKVQSEITALQEQLKTISDSASFSGQNWLSNTAATTEKEIVSSLSRDANGKLAVGSIKVDIVNIRLFAANAGILDKTIDIDQFEAATGTSTVETAAVDFAAGDDKITFSISQNGAAGRTVEITQTTLTAAGLAGTAIKSDGDLKAVYSQALQDAGIQGIEVSITAGALSFKSLESFTVTAATASGTSALAVADLGLAATDTAAGATGTFSTAVDAIDISVAGVTSGQVQAYIRVVDEALSQVTTAASSLGAVQNRVEMQTDFVSKLMDTISKGVGALVDADMTEESTRLKALQTQQQLGVQALSIANTSSQAILQLFQG
;
A
#
# COMPACT_ATOMS: atom_id res chain seq x y z
N MET A 1 64.53 -0.41 -68.66
CA MET A 1 63.64 -1.16 -69.57
C MET A 1 62.27 -0.49 -69.57
N THR A 2 62.09 0.55 -70.38
CA THR A 2 60.81 1.24 -70.57
C THR A 2 60.03 0.51 -71.67
N SER A 3 59.04 -0.29 -71.30
CA SER A 3 58.08 -0.87 -72.25
C SER A 3 57.08 0.22 -72.67
N ILE A 4 56.91 0.45 -73.97
CA ILE A 4 55.94 1.42 -74.52
C ILE A 4 54.50 0.90 -74.40
N ASN A 5 54.32 -0.42 -74.36
CA ASN A 5 53.01 -1.07 -74.33
C ASN A 5 52.48 -1.31 -72.90
N THR A 6 53.30 -1.10 -71.87
CA THR A 6 52.91 -1.36 -70.48
C THR A 6 53.48 -0.29 -69.56
N ASN A 7 52.64 0.66 -69.16
CA ASN A 7 53.04 1.75 -68.27
C ASN A 7 52.96 1.29 -66.81
N VAL A 8 54.08 0.75 -66.31
CA VAL A 8 54.19 0.27 -64.91
C VAL A 8 53.96 1.39 -63.90
N ALA A 9 54.40 2.62 -64.20
CA ALA A 9 54.20 3.77 -63.31
C ALA A 9 52.72 4.15 -63.19
N ALA A 10 51.96 4.13 -64.29
CA ALA A 10 50.53 4.37 -64.28
C ALA A 10 49.73 3.24 -63.61
N MET A 11 50.14 1.97 -63.74
CA MET A 11 49.50 0.86 -63.03
C MET A 11 49.68 0.96 -61.51
N THR A 12 50.88 1.30 -61.04
CA THR A 12 51.12 1.53 -59.61
C THR A 12 50.33 2.74 -59.10
N ALA A 13 50.30 3.84 -59.86
CA ALA A 13 49.48 5.02 -59.51
C ALA A 13 47.97 4.70 -59.48
N LEU A 14 47.48 3.86 -60.40
CA LEU A 14 46.09 3.41 -60.44
C LEU A 14 45.76 2.51 -59.24
N GLN A 15 46.65 1.60 -58.85
CA GLN A 15 46.48 0.74 -57.68
C GLN A 15 46.42 1.58 -56.39
N THR A 16 47.29 2.59 -56.26
CA THR A 16 47.24 3.54 -55.13
C THR A 16 45.95 4.36 -55.15
N LEU A 17 45.50 4.84 -56.30
CA LEU A 17 44.25 5.59 -56.43
C LEU A 17 43.01 4.74 -56.08
N GLN A 18 42.98 3.48 -56.51
CA GLN A 18 41.92 2.53 -56.13
C GLN A 18 41.92 2.27 -54.62
N GLN A 19 43.10 2.17 -53.99
CA GLN A 19 43.22 2.05 -52.53
C GLN A 19 42.73 3.32 -51.81
N THR A 20 43.08 4.52 -52.29
CA THR A 20 42.58 5.78 -51.74
C THR A 20 41.06 5.89 -51.88
N ASN A 21 40.50 5.50 -53.02
CA ASN A 21 39.05 5.49 -53.23
C ASN A 21 38.33 4.52 -52.28
N MET A 22 38.84 3.29 -52.12
CA MET A 22 38.27 2.33 -51.17
C MET A 22 38.32 2.85 -49.72
N ALA A 23 39.43 3.47 -49.31
CA ALA A 23 39.54 4.09 -47.99
C ALA A 23 38.61 5.30 -47.83
N MET A 24 38.39 6.07 -48.89
CA MET A 24 37.47 7.21 -48.89
C MET A 24 36.02 6.76 -48.76
N ASP A 25 35.62 5.67 -49.41
CA ASP A 25 34.28 5.09 -49.28
C ASP A 25 34.05 4.52 -47.88
N GLU A 26 35.06 3.86 -47.29
CA GLU A 26 34.98 3.37 -45.91
C GLU A 26 34.81 4.50 -44.90
N THR A 27 35.64 5.55 -44.97
CA THR A 27 35.50 6.71 -44.08
C THR A 27 34.18 7.45 -44.31
N GLN A 28 33.68 7.55 -45.55
CA GLN A 28 32.34 8.10 -45.82
C GLN A 28 31.24 7.27 -45.15
N ASN A 29 31.32 5.95 -45.21
CA ASN A 29 30.36 5.06 -44.56
C ASN A 29 30.41 5.20 -43.03
N ARG A 30 31.60 5.32 -42.44
CA ARG A 30 31.76 5.56 -40.99
C ARG A 30 31.23 6.92 -40.56
N ILE A 31 31.44 7.97 -41.35
CA ILE A 31 30.89 9.32 -41.08
C ILE A 31 29.36 9.31 -41.24
N SER A 32 28.84 8.62 -42.25
CA SER A 32 27.40 8.53 -42.52
C SER A 32 26.65 7.75 -41.44
N THR A 33 27.21 6.64 -40.98
CA THR A 33 26.61 5.78 -39.94
C THR A 33 26.92 6.25 -38.52
N GLY A 34 27.99 7.04 -38.33
CA GLY A 34 28.54 7.37 -37.02
C GLY A 34 29.29 6.22 -36.33
N LEU A 35 29.36 5.04 -36.95
CA LEU A 35 29.90 3.82 -36.36
C LEU A 35 31.23 3.44 -37.02
N ARG A 36 32.21 3.06 -36.20
CA ARG A 36 33.46 2.41 -36.63
C ARG A 36 33.24 0.96 -37.06
N VAL A 37 32.25 0.27 -36.48
CA VAL A 37 31.90 -1.12 -36.79
C VAL A 37 30.40 -1.19 -37.11
N ALA A 38 30.03 -0.95 -38.37
CA ALA A 38 28.63 -0.92 -38.77
C ALA A 38 28.09 -2.35 -39.04
N GLU A 39 28.90 -3.18 -39.70
CA GLU A 39 28.53 -4.52 -40.12
C GLU A 39 29.42 -5.60 -39.48
N ALA A 40 28.96 -6.85 -39.48
CA ALA A 40 29.73 -7.99 -38.99
C ALA A 40 31.04 -8.21 -39.78
N LYS A 41 31.11 -7.70 -41.02
CA LYS A 41 32.30 -7.75 -41.87
C LYS A 41 33.43 -6.85 -41.34
N ASP A 42 33.10 -5.74 -40.68
CA ASP A 42 34.09 -4.79 -40.18
C ASP A 42 34.83 -5.36 -38.96
N ASN A 43 34.08 -5.94 -38.03
CA ASN A 43 34.61 -6.73 -36.92
C ASN A 43 33.51 -7.58 -36.27
N ALA A 44 33.49 -8.87 -36.56
CA ALA A 44 32.45 -9.78 -36.09
C ALA A 44 32.34 -9.86 -34.55
N ALA A 45 33.47 -9.78 -33.83
CA ALA A 45 33.48 -9.89 -32.38
C ALA A 45 32.86 -8.67 -31.70
N TYR A 46 33.31 -7.46 -32.06
CA TYR A 46 32.74 -6.22 -31.52
C TYR A 46 31.28 -6.01 -31.94
N TRP A 47 30.96 -6.35 -33.20
CA TRP A 47 29.59 -6.24 -33.70
C TRP A 47 28.62 -7.18 -32.97
N SER A 48 29.00 -8.43 -32.71
CA SER A 48 28.15 -9.39 -31.99
C SER A 48 27.90 -8.98 -30.55
N ILE A 49 28.95 -8.56 -29.81
CA ILE A 49 28.82 -8.09 -28.43
C ILE A 49 27.96 -6.83 -28.37
N ALA A 50 28.20 -5.86 -29.25
CA ALA A 50 27.43 -4.62 -29.30
C ALA A 50 25.97 -4.84 -29.68
N THR A 51 25.68 -5.78 -30.59
CA THR A 51 24.30 -6.13 -30.96
C THR A 51 23.58 -6.80 -29.80
N GLY A 52 24.25 -7.70 -29.06
CA GLY A 52 23.72 -8.29 -27.82
C GLY A 52 23.39 -7.23 -26.78
N MET A 53 24.32 -6.30 -26.52
CA MET A 53 24.09 -5.20 -25.57
C MET A 53 23.00 -4.22 -26.02
N ARG A 54 22.87 -3.92 -27.32
CA ARG A 54 21.74 -3.12 -27.85
C ARG A 54 20.41 -3.83 -27.64
N SER A 55 20.36 -5.14 -27.88
CA SER A 55 19.16 -5.95 -27.60
C SER A 55 18.83 -5.95 -26.11
N ASP A 56 19.82 -6.05 -25.23
CA ASP A 56 19.61 -5.99 -23.78
C ASP A 56 19.08 -4.61 -23.37
N ASN A 57 19.61 -3.52 -23.94
CA ASN A 57 19.13 -2.16 -23.70
C ASN A 57 17.67 -1.96 -24.16
N GLN A 58 17.28 -2.51 -25.31
CA GLN A 58 15.88 -2.50 -25.76
C GLN A 58 14.96 -3.25 -24.80
N ALA A 59 15.42 -4.41 -24.30
CA ALA A 59 14.65 -5.18 -23.34
C ALA A 59 14.57 -4.48 -21.96
N MET A 60 15.62 -3.76 -21.55
CA MET A 60 15.60 -2.91 -20.35
C MET A 60 14.65 -1.72 -20.50
N SER A 61 14.51 -1.14 -21.71
CA SER A 61 13.50 -0.12 -21.98
C SER A 61 12.09 -0.65 -21.75
N ALA A 62 11.80 -1.88 -22.21
CA ALA A 62 10.50 -2.51 -21.93
C ALA A 62 10.29 -2.79 -20.43
N VAL A 63 11.35 -3.11 -19.68
CA VAL A 63 11.29 -3.21 -18.21
C VAL A 63 11.00 -1.85 -17.58
N SER A 64 11.64 -0.77 -18.06
CA SER A 64 11.39 0.60 -17.59
C SER A 64 9.94 1.03 -17.83
N ASP A 65 9.38 0.73 -19.00
CA ASP A 65 7.97 1.00 -19.30
C ASP A 65 7.04 0.21 -18.37
N SER A 66 7.36 -1.07 -18.12
CA SER A 66 6.60 -1.89 -17.17
C SER A 66 6.71 -1.40 -15.72
N LEU A 67 7.87 -0.91 -15.30
CA LEU A 67 8.08 -0.27 -14.00
C LEU A 67 7.25 1.02 -13.89
N GLY A 68 7.18 1.83 -14.95
CA GLY A 68 6.35 3.03 -15.00
C GLY A 68 4.85 2.72 -14.88
N ILE A 69 4.37 1.69 -15.58
CA ILE A 69 2.99 1.18 -15.42
C ILE A 69 2.77 0.68 -13.99
N GLY A 70 3.73 -0.07 -13.43
CA GLY A 70 3.69 -0.54 -12.04
C GLY A 70 3.62 0.60 -11.04
N ALA A 71 4.45 1.64 -11.20
CA ALA A 71 4.43 2.84 -10.37
C ALA A 71 3.06 3.52 -10.40
N ALA A 72 2.49 3.72 -11.59
CA ALA A 72 1.16 4.32 -11.73
C ALA A 72 0.04 3.48 -11.10
N THR A 73 0.11 2.14 -11.18
CA THR A 73 -0.85 1.26 -10.49
C THR A 73 -0.74 1.35 -8.97
N VAL A 74 0.47 1.39 -8.42
CA VAL A 74 0.73 1.53 -6.98
C VAL A 74 0.25 2.89 -6.49
N ASP A 75 0.53 3.96 -7.24
CA ASP A 75 0.14 5.33 -6.89
C ASP A 75 -1.38 5.52 -6.91
N THR A 76 -2.07 4.91 -7.87
CA THR A 76 -3.55 4.90 -7.94
C THR A 76 -4.14 4.21 -6.70
N ALA A 77 -3.60 3.05 -6.32
CA ALA A 77 -4.04 2.33 -5.13
C ALA A 77 -3.71 3.09 -3.84
N TYR A 78 -2.54 3.72 -3.74
CA TYR A 78 -2.16 4.56 -2.60
C TYR A 78 -3.09 5.76 -2.43
N THR A 79 -3.41 6.45 -3.53
CA THR A 79 -4.37 7.58 -3.54
C THR A 79 -5.75 7.13 -3.07
N GLY A 80 -6.23 5.96 -3.53
CA GLY A 80 -7.49 5.40 -3.05
C GLY A 80 -7.49 5.07 -1.55
N LEU A 81 -6.40 4.51 -1.01
CA LEU A 81 -6.26 4.27 0.43
C LEU A 81 -6.23 5.58 1.24
N ALA A 82 -5.55 6.62 0.73
CA ALA A 82 -5.50 7.93 1.38
C ALA A 82 -6.91 8.56 1.46
N SER A 83 -7.67 8.55 0.36
CA SER A 83 -9.05 9.02 0.37
C SER A 83 -9.97 8.18 1.25
N ALA A 84 -9.79 6.85 1.27
CA ALA A 84 -10.54 5.97 2.17
C ALA A 84 -10.27 6.27 3.65
N LYS A 85 -9.01 6.56 4.00
CA LYS A 85 -8.63 6.99 5.36
C LYS A 85 -9.36 8.28 5.78
N ASP A 86 -9.46 9.26 4.88
CA ASP A 86 -10.14 10.52 5.19
C ASP A 86 -11.65 10.31 5.43
N VAL A 87 -12.30 9.48 4.62
CA VAL A 87 -13.72 9.13 4.82
C VAL A 87 -13.93 8.33 6.11
N LEU A 88 -13.01 7.41 6.46
CA LEU A 88 -13.07 6.69 7.74
C LEU A 88 -12.95 7.64 8.95
N ASN A 89 -12.10 8.67 8.87
CA ASN A 89 -12.02 9.70 9.90
C ASN A 89 -13.35 10.46 10.04
N GLU A 90 -14.03 10.73 8.94
CA GLU A 90 -15.35 11.35 8.97
C GLU A 90 -16.41 10.44 9.59
N ILE A 91 -16.43 9.14 9.24
CA ILE A 91 -17.30 8.14 9.89
C ILE A 91 -17.05 8.10 11.39
N LYS A 92 -15.77 8.08 11.81
CA LYS A 92 -15.40 8.13 13.23
C LYS A 92 -15.95 9.38 13.92
N ALA A 93 -15.84 10.55 13.28
CA ALA A 93 -16.37 11.79 13.81
C ALA A 93 -17.91 11.72 13.97
N LYS A 94 -18.63 11.20 12.96
CA LYS A 94 -20.08 10.99 13.02
C LYS A 94 -20.48 10.03 14.13
N LEU A 95 -19.79 8.89 14.27
CA LEU A 95 -20.02 7.94 15.36
C LEU A 95 -19.76 8.58 16.73
N THR A 96 -18.74 9.42 16.85
CA THR A 96 -18.45 10.17 18.09
C THR A 96 -19.57 11.18 18.40
N THR A 97 -20.18 11.82 17.40
CA THR A 97 -21.35 12.66 17.65
C THR A 97 -22.57 11.84 18.07
N ALA A 98 -22.72 10.62 17.58
CA ALA A 98 -23.82 9.71 17.93
C ALA A 98 -23.73 9.13 19.35
N THR A 99 -22.59 9.27 20.04
CA THR A 99 -22.47 8.88 21.46
C THR A 99 -23.09 9.90 22.41
N SER A 100 -23.39 11.12 21.96
CA SER A 100 -24.03 12.14 22.81
C SER A 100 -25.50 11.82 23.05
N ASP A 101 -25.97 12.06 24.27
CA ASP A 101 -27.38 11.97 24.60
C ASP A 101 -28.19 13.03 23.86
N GLY A 102 -29.39 12.65 23.39
CA GLY A 102 -30.30 13.53 22.65
C GLY A 102 -30.07 13.62 21.14
N VAL A 103 -29.11 12.87 20.57
CA VAL A 103 -28.86 12.82 19.12
C VAL A 103 -29.79 11.84 18.41
N ASP A 104 -30.33 12.25 17.27
CA ASP A 104 -31.15 11.41 16.38
C ASP A 104 -30.26 10.46 15.59
N ARG A 105 -30.03 9.25 16.13
CA ARG A 105 -29.13 8.24 15.56
C ARG A 105 -29.56 7.77 14.17
N SER A 106 -30.84 7.85 13.83
CA SER A 106 -31.31 7.49 12.49
C SER A 106 -30.81 8.47 11.42
N LYS A 107 -30.78 9.78 11.74
CA LYS A 107 -30.21 10.78 10.84
C LYS A 107 -28.69 10.64 10.72
N VAL A 108 -27.99 10.43 11.83
CA VAL A 108 -26.54 10.21 11.77
C VAL A 108 -26.21 8.93 11.00
N GLN A 109 -27.00 7.87 11.13
CA GLN A 109 -26.85 6.66 10.31
C GLN A 109 -27.00 6.95 8.82
N SER A 110 -27.95 7.79 8.41
CA SER A 110 -28.10 8.14 6.99
C SER A 110 -26.84 8.81 6.40
N GLU A 111 -26.16 9.63 7.20
CA GLU A 111 -24.88 10.22 6.82
C GLU A 111 -23.74 9.18 6.79
N ILE A 112 -23.70 8.29 7.79
CA ILE A 112 -22.73 7.17 7.82
C ILE A 112 -22.90 6.26 6.60
N THR A 113 -24.13 5.93 6.22
CA THR A 113 -24.42 5.13 5.02
C THR A 113 -23.96 5.80 3.74
N ALA A 114 -24.13 7.12 3.62
CA ALA A 114 -23.58 7.86 2.48
C ALA A 114 -22.04 7.79 2.43
N LEU A 115 -21.37 7.89 3.58
CA LEU A 115 -19.91 7.75 3.68
C LEU A 115 -19.43 6.32 3.38
N GLN A 116 -20.16 5.29 3.81
CA GLN A 116 -19.90 3.88 3.45
C GLN A 116 -20.01 3.67 1.93
N GLU A 117 -21.03 4.24 1.29
CA GLU A 117 -21.18 4.19 -0.18
C GLU A 117 -20.06 4.96 -0.91
N GLN A 118 -19.61 6.08 -0.33
CA GLN A 118 -18.45 6.80 -0.83
C GLN A 118 -17.16 5.97 -0.72
N LEU A 119 -16.94 5.24 0.37
CA LEU A 119 -15.81 4.31 0.51
C LEU A 119 -15.82 3.25 -0.58
N LYS A 120 -16.99 2.68 -0.88
CA LYS A 120 -17.16 1.73 -1.98
C LYS A 120 -16.82 2.35 -3.34
N THR A 121 -17.32 3.56 -3.59
CA THR A 121 -17.05 4.31 -4.81
C THR A 121 -15.55 4.63 -4.98
N ILE A 122 -14.87 5.04 -3.91
CA ILE A 122 -13.40 5.26 -3.91
C ILE A 122 -12.69 3.95 -4.24
N SER A 123 -13.09 2.86 -3.59
CA SER A 123 -12.48 1.56 -3.82
C SER A 123 -12.68 1.07 -5.25
N ASP A 124 -13.84 1.28 -5.87
CA ASP A 124 -14.14 0.83 -7.23
C ASP A 124 -13.51 1.73 -8.31
N SER A 125 -13.39 3.03 -8.04
CA SER A 125 -12.80 4.00 -8.96
C SER A 125 -11.27 3.99 -9.01
N ALA A 126 -10.61 3.42 -7.99
CA ALA A 126 -9.15 3.24 -7.92
C ALA A 126 -8.62 2.17 -8.90
N SER A 127 -8.92 2.36 -10.18
CA SER A 127 -8.53 1.48 -11.29
C SER A 127 -7.52 2.17 -12.21
N PHE A 128 -6.48 1.43 -12.59
CA PHE A 128 -5.51 1.87 -13.59
C PHE A 128 -5.30 0.75 -14.62
N SER A 129 -5.43 1.08 -15.91
CA SER A 129 -5.30 0.12 -17.02
C SER A 129 -6.19 -1.14 -16.85
N GLY A 130 -7.43 -0.95 -16.35
CA GLY A 130 -8.38 -2.05 -16.11
C GLY A 130 -8.06 -2.95 -14.91
N GLN A 131 -7.04 -2.61 -14.12
CA GLN A 131 -6.72 -3.30 -12.87
C GLN A 131 -7.08 -2.43 -11.68
N ASN A 132 -7.82 -2.99 -10.73
CA ASN A 132 -8.10 -2.38 -9.44
C ASN A 132 -7.51 -3.27 -8.35
N TRP A 133 -6.68 -2.72 -7.47
CA TRP A 133 -6.05 -3.49 -6.38
C TRP A 133 -6.79 -3.35 -5.05
N LEU A 134 -7.73 -2.40 -4.93
CA LEU A 134 -8.49 -2.12 -3.72
C LEU A 134 -9.82 -2.88 -3.64
N SER A 135 -10.53 -3.09 -4.76
CA SER A 135 -11.81 -3.84 -4.80
C SER A 135 -11.75 -5.18 -5.54
N ASN A 136 -10.56 -5.67 -5.88
CA ASN A 136 -10.42 -6.95 -6.56
C ASN A 136 -11.10 -8.07 -5.74
N THR A 137 -11.80 -9.00 -6.37
CA THR A 137 -12.41 -10.19 -5.74
C THR A 137 -11.72 -11.49 -6.15
N ALA A 138 -10.74 -11.43 -7.06
CA ALA A 138 -10.01 -12.59 -7.54
C ALA A 138 -9.18 -13.25 -6.41
N ALA A 139 -9.12 -14.59 -6.43
CA ALA A 139 -8.39 -15.40 -5.46
C ALA A 139 -6.86 -15.23 -5.49
N THR A 140 -6.33 -14.42 -6.41
CA THR A 140 -4.90 -14.13 -6.49
C THR A 140 -4.48 -13.24 -5.33
N THR A 141 -3.52 -13.70 -4.54
CA THR A 141 -3.00 -13.00 -3.35
C THR A 141 -1.84 -12.07 -3.68
N GLU A 142 -1.17 -12.27 -4.82
CA GLU A 142 0.01 -11.50 -5.22
C GLU A 142 -0.19 -10.86 -6.60
N LYS A 143 0.32 -9.63 -6.76
CA LYS A 143 0.55 -8.96 -8.04
C LYS A 143 2.04 -8.78 -8.25
N GLU A 144 2.48 -8.87 -9.49
CA GLU A 144 3.88 -8.76 -9.86
C GLU A 144 4.11 -7.57 -10.80
N ILE A 145 5.04 -6.70 -10.44
CA ILE A 145 5.56 -5.66 -11.31
C ILE A 145 6.90 -6.17 -11.86
N VAL A 146 7.07 -6.22 -13.17
CA VAL A 146 8.36 -6.57 -13.79
C VAL A 146 9.39 -5.54 -13.36
N SER A 147 10.51 -6.00 -12.78
CA SER A 147 11.46 -5.12 -12.12
C SER A 147 12.84 -5.11 -12.75
N SER A 148 13.28 -6.24 -13.31
CA SER A 148 14.61 -6.34 -13.89
C SER A 148 14.67 -7.41 -14.97
N LEU A 149 15.65 -7.26 -15.85
CA LEU A 149 16.08 -8.29 -16.77
C LEU A 149 17.55 -8.57 -16.47
N SER A 150 17.89 -9.83 -16.27
CA SER A 150 19.27 -10.28 -16.10
C SER A 150 19.57 -11.40 -17.07
N ARG A 151 20.82 -11.44 -17.54
CA ARG A 151 21.33 -12.50 -18.40
C ARG A 151 22.34 -13.32 -17.59
N ASP A 152 22.10 -14.63 -17.47
CA ASP A 152 23.04 -15.52 -16.79
C ASP A 152 24.28 -15.81 -17.65
N ALA A 153 25.30 -16.45 -17.05
CA ALA A 153 26.54 -16.81 -17.75
C ALA A 153 26.33 -17.77 -18.94
N ASN A 154 25.16 -18.41 -19.03
CA ASN A 154 24.79 -19.33 -20.10
C ASN A 154 23.94 -18.65 -21.19
N GLY A 155 23.75 -17.33 -21.09
CA GLY A 155 23.01 -16.52 -22.06
C GLY A 155 21.49 -16.57 -21.89
N LYS A 156 20.96 -17.20 -20.83
CA LYS A 156 19.52 -17.25 -20.57
C LYS A 156 19.06 -15.97 -19.88
N LEU A 157 17.95 -15.45 -20.38
CA LEU A 157 17.26 -14.29 -19.84
C LEU A 157 16.38 -14.70 -18.66
N ALA A 158 16.52 -13.99 -17.54
CA ALA A 158 15.67 -14.11 -16.37
C ALA A 158 15.05 -12.74 -16.05
N VAL A 159 13.73 -12.74 -15.87
CA VAL A 159 12.95 -11.55 -15.49
C VAL A 159 12.76 -11.56 -13.99
N GLY A 160 13.19 -10.48 -13.31
CA GLY A 160 12.89 -10.24 -11.90
C GLY A 160 11.54 -9.54 -11.75
N SER A 161 10.87 -9.78 -10.62
CA SER A 161 9.61 -9.12 -10.28
C SER A 161 9.57 -8.58 -8.85
N ILE A 162 8.90 -7.44 -8.70
CA ILE A 162 8.50 -6.82 -7.44
C ILE A 162 7.14 -7.41 -7.09
N LYS A 163 7.12 -8.32 -6.12
CA LYS A 163 5.89 -8.89 -5.57
C LYS A 163 5.19 -7.89 -4.64
N VAL A 164 3.89 -7.74 -4.84
CA VAL A 164 2.98 -6.93 -4.03
C VAL A 164 1.90 -7.86 -3.49
N ASP A 165 1.85 -8.01 -2.16
CA ASP A 165 0.75 -8.70 -1.50
C ASP A 165 -0.48 -7.81 -1.55
N ILE A 166 -1.52 -8.28 -2.24
CA ILE A 166 -2.76 -7.53 -2.38
C ILE A 166 -3.83 -7.95 -1.37
N VAL A 167 -3.58 -8.96 -0.52
CA VAL A 167 -4.56 -9.41 0.48
C VAL A 167 -4.81 -8.31 1.51
N ASN A 168 -3.73 -7.75 2.05
CA ASN A 168 -3.78 -6.79 3.15
C ASN A 168 -4.04 -5.34 2.70
N ILE A 169 -4.22 -5.09 1.40
CA ILE A 169 -4.42 -3.73 0.86
C ILE A 169 -5.83 -3.54 0.27
N ARG A 170 -6.59 -4.63 0.10
CA ARG A 170 -7.95 -4.57 -0.43
C ARG A 170 -8.87 -3.93 0.60
N LEU A 171 -9.62 -2.93 0.17
CA LEU A 171 -10.67 -2.31 0.98
C LEU A 171 -11.92 -3.19 0.98
N PHE A 172 -12.31 -3.73 -0.17
CA PHE A 172 -13.47 -4.62 -0.33
C PHE A 172 -13.09 -5.88 -1.10
N ALA A 173 -13.57 -7.04 -0.64
CA ALA A 173 -13.08 -8.34 -1.10
C ALA A 173 -14.00 -9.53 -0.78
N ALA A 174 -15.32 -9.35 -0.86
CA ALA A 174 -16.30 -10.39 -0.52
C ALA A 174 -16.12 -10.91 0.93
N ASN A 175 -16.10 -9.96 1.87
CA ASN A 175 -15.93 -10.14 3.32
C ASN A 175 -14.50 -10.47 3.78
N ALA A 176 -13.49 -10.15 2.97
CA ALA A 176 -12.08 -10.39 3.29
C ALA A 176 -11.23 -9.11 3.26
N GLY A 177 -11.81 -7.98 2.88
CA GLY A 177 -11.17 -6.69 2.71
C GLY A 177 -11.24 -5.92 4.02
N ILE A 178 -10.40 -4.89 4.16
CA ILE A 178 -10.28 -4.15 5.41
C ILE A 178 -11.64 -3.60 5.90
N LEU A 179 -12.54 -3.26 4.98
CA LEU A 179 -13.82 -2.61 5.28
C LEU A 179 -15.03 -3.56 5.30
N ASP A 180 -14.97 -4.70 4.61
CA ASP A 180 -16.06 -5.68 4.55
C ASP A 180 -15.79 -6.96 5.38
N LYS A 181 -14.56 -7.20 5.82
CA LYS A 181 -14.27 -8.28 6.77
C LYS A 181 -14.80 -7.93 8.15
N THR A 182 -15.13 -8.97 8.89
CA THR A 182 -15.53 -8.81 10.28
C THR A 182 -14.30 -8.48 11.13
N ILE A 183 -14.38 -7.38 11.88
CA ILE A 183 -13.35 -6.93 12.82
C ILE A 183 -13.79 -7.32 14.22
N ASP A 184 -12.91 -8.09 14.87
CA ASP A 184 -13.09 -8.62 16.21
C ASP A 184 -12.47 -7.66 17.24
N ILE A 185 -13.29 -7.19 18.18
CA ILE A 185 -12.89 -6.37 19.32
C ILE A 185 -13.14 -7.15 20.61
N ASP A 186 -12.18 -7.16 21.53
CA ASP A 186 -12.31 -7.84 22.82
C ASP A 186 -13.46 -7.27 23.66
N GLN A 187 -14.26 -8.15 24.27
CA GLN A 187 -15.22 -7.86 25.33
C GLN A 187 -14.69 -8.35 26.67
N PHE A 188 -14.83 -7.51 27.69
CA PHE A 188 -14.46 -7.77 29.07
C PHE A 188 -15.70 -8.01 29.93
N GLU A 189 -15.65 -9.02 30.79
CA GLU A 189 -16.69 -9.35 31.75
C GLU A 189 -16.13 -9.48 33.16
N ALA A 190 -16.77 -8.82 34.11
CA ALA A 190 -16.54 -9.01 35.53
C ALA A 190 -17.74 -9.73 36.13
N ALA A 191 -17.60 -11.04 36.36
CA ALA A 191 -18.58 -11.81 37.13
C ALA A 191 -18.37 -11.53 38.62
N THR A 192 -19.32 -10.83 39.26
CA THR A 192 -19.15 -10.38 40.65
C THR A 192 -19.73 -11.36 41.66
N GLY A 193 -20.78 -12.11 41.33
CA GLY A 193 -21.39 -13.05 42.27
C GLY A 193 -22.80 -13.47 41.90
N THR A 194 -23.47 -14.19 42.80
CA THR A 194 -24.85 -14.65 42.62
C THR A 194 -25.78 -13.89 43.56
N SER A 195 -26.74 -13.17 42.99
CA SER A 195 -27.83 -12.47 43.67
C SER A 195 -28.84 -13.46 44.24
N THR A 196 -29.46 -13.10 45.37
CA THR A 196 -30.51 -13.89 46.01
C THR A 196 -31.91 -13.36 45.69
N VAL A 197 -32.05 -12.30 44.90
CA VAL A 197 -33.30 -11.56 44.69
C VAL A 197 -34.47 -12.42 44.16
N GLU A 198 -34.21 -13.43 43.34
CA GLU A 198 -35.24 -14.40 42.89
C GLU A 198 -35.74 -15.32 44.00
N THR A 199 -34.97 -15.50 45.07
CA THR A 199 -35.31 -16.36 46.21
C THR A 199 -35.77 -15.59 47.45
N ALA A 200 -35.29 -14.35 47.62
CA ALA A 200 -35.64 -13.46 48.73
C ALA A 200 -35.50 -12.00 48.26
N ALA A 201 -36.59 -11.23 48.37
CA ALA A 201 -36.58 -9.82 48.01
C ALA A 201 -35.62 -9.03 48.91
N VAL A 202 -34.86 -8.11 48.30
CA VAL A 202 -33.92 -7.23 48.99
C VAL A 202 -34.58 -5.87 49.18
N ASP A 203 -34.83 -5.48 50.44
CA ASP A 203 -35.61 -4.30 50.79
C ASP A 203 -34.75 -3.19 51.41
N PHE A 204 -34.71 -2.04 50.75
CA PHE A 204 -34.09 -0.81 51.25
C PHE A 204 -35.09 -0.09 52.17
N ALA A 205 -35.42 -0.71 53.30
CA ALA A 205 -36.52 -0.31 54.18
C ALA A 205 -36.29 1.06 54.87
N ALA A 206 -35.04 1.40 55.16
CA ALA A 206 -34.67 2.68 55.78
C ALA A 206 -34.15 3.68 54.73
N GLY A 207 -34.43 4.97 54.94
CA GLY A 207 -34.05 6.03 53.98
C GLY A 207 -32.53 6.26 53.87
N ASP A 208 -31.76 5.75 54.82
CA ASP A 208 -30.29 5.79 54.87
C ASP A 208 -29.63 4.51 54.31
N ASP A 209 -30.41 3.53 53.89
CA ASP A 209 -29.91 2.30 53.29
C ASP A 209 -29.26 2.57 51.94
N LYS A 210 -28.01 2.12 51.82
CA LYS A 210 -27.14 2.43 50.68
C LYS A 210 -26.17 1.30 50.41
N ILE A 211 -26.02 0.96 49.13
CA ILE A 211 -24.91 0.12 48.65
C ILE A 211 -24.04 0.94 47.72
N THR A 212 -22.73 0.93 47.99
CA THR A 212 -21.74 1.67 47.21
C THR A 212 -20.64 0.77 46.71
N PHE A 213 -20.26 0.96 45.47
CA PHE A 213 -19.06 0.40 44.86
C PHE A 213 -18.51 1.37 43.84
N SER A 214 -17.27 1.21 43.42
CA SER A 214 -16.68 2.04 42.38
C SER A 214 -16.35 1.20 41.16
N ILE A 215 -16.54 1.79 39.98
CA ILE A 215 -16.02 1.21 38.74
C ILE A 215 -14.98 2.15 38.15
N SER A 216 -13.79 1.63 37.90
CA SER A 216 -12.78 2.30 37.07
C SER A 216 -12.71 1.63 35.70
N GLN A 217 -12.83 2.43 34.65
CA GLN A 217 -12.63 2.03 33.26
C GLN A 217 -11.24 2.47 32.81
N ASN A 218 -10.51 1.58 32.13
CA ASN A 218 -9.24 1.88 31.46
C ASN A 218 -8.19 2.61 32.34
N GLY A 219 -8.13 2.28 33.63
CA GLY A 219 -7.19 2.88 34.59
C GLY A 219 -7.52 4.32 35.03
N ALA A 220 -8.68 4.87 34.66
CA ALA A 220 -9.17 6.15 35.17
C ALA A 220 -9.60 6.05 36.65
N ALA A 221 -9.74 7.21 37.32
CA ALA A 221 -10.23 7.27 38.69
C ALA A 221 -11.64 6.63 38.78
N GLY A 222 -11.82 5.71 39.74
CA GLY A 222 -13.07 4.99 39.93
C GLY A 222 -14.23 5.94 40.20
N ARG A 223 -15.34 5.76 39.48
CA ARG A 223 -16.60 6.48 39.73
C ARG A 223 -17.44 5.68 40.70
N THR A 224 -17.94 6.33 41.75
CA THR A 224 -18.78 5.70 42.76
C THR A 224 -20.19 5.54 42.23
N VAL A 225 -20.67 4.30 42.23
CA VAL A 225 -22.05 3.92 42.01
C VAL A 225 -22.72 3.78 43.36
N GLU A 226 -23.89 4.41 43.51
CA GLU A 226 -24.67 4.37 44.74
C GLU A 226 -26.05 3.82 44.44
N ILE A 227 -26.48 2.83 45.20
CA ILE A 227 -27.84 2.26 45.14
C ILE A 227 -28.54 2.65 46.43
N THR A 228 -29.63 3.41 46.28
CA THR A 228 -30.48 3.93 47.36
C THR A 228 -31.95 3.88 46.94
N GLN A 229 -32.90 4.17 47.83
CA GLN A 229 -34.32 4.25 47.47
C GLN A 229 -34.61 5.23 46.31
N THR A 230 -33.82 6.29 46.14
CA THR A 230 -33.98 7.22 45.01
C THR A 230 -33.62 6.56 43.68
N THR A 231 -32.59 5.71 43.66
CA THR A 231 -32.24 4.92 42.46
C THR A 231 -33.27 3.85 42.14
N LEU A 232 -33.88 3.21 43.15
CA LEU A 232 -34.98 2.25 42.95
C LEU A 232 -36.20 2.94 42.33
N THR A 233 -36.55 4.12 42.84
CA THR A 233 -37.67 4.91 42.31
C THR A 233 -37.37 5.40 40.89
N ALA A 234 -36.15 5.86 40.61
CA ALA A 234 -35.72 6.28 39.27
C ALA A 234 -35.68 5.11 38.28
N ALA A 235 -35.38 3.90 38.73
CA ALA A 235 -35.44 2.66 37.96
C ALA A 235 -36.88 2.18 37.68
N GLY A 236 -37.91 2.85 38.22
CA GLY A 236 -39.32 2.56 37.95
C GLY A 236 -39.97 1.57 38.93
N LEU A 237 -39.32 1.23 40.04
CA LEU A 237 -39.92 0.38 41.07
C LEU A 237 -40.92 1.18 41.91
N ALA A 238 -42.09 0.60 42.17
CA ALA A 238 -43.16 1.22 42.95
C ALA A 238 -42.99 1.10 44.48
N GLY A 239 -41.85 0.59 44.95
CA GLY A 239 -41.58 0.35 46.38
C GLY A 239 -40.10 0.24 46.69
N THR A 240 -39.77 -0.09 47.93
CA THR A 240 -38.41 -0.12 48.48
C THR A 240 -37.67 -1.44 48.27
N ALA A 241 -38.34 -2.45 47.72
CA ALA A 241 -37.79 -3.80 47.56
C ALA A 241 -37.59 -4.21 46.10
N ILE A 242 -36.45 -4.83 45.84
CA ILE A 242 -36.10 -5.48 44.56
C ILE A 242 -36.57 -6.94 44.65
N LYS A 243 -37.40 -7.38 43.69
CA LYS A 243 -38.14 -8.65 43.78
C LYS A 243 -37.87 -9.63 42.64
N SER A 244 -37.16 -9.19 41.60
CA SER A 244 -36.80 -10.03 40.45
C SER A 244 -35.45 -9.64 39.88
N ASP A 245 -34.84 -10.53 39.11
CA ASP A 245 -33.62 -10.26 38.33
C ASP A 245 -33.84 -9.11 37.32
N GLY A 246 -35.08 -8.95 36.83
CA GLY A 246 -35.47 -7.83 35.97
C GLY A 246 -35.41 -6.48 36.69
N ASP A 247 -35.93 -6.42 37.92
CA ASP A 247 -35.86 -5.23 38.77
C ASP A 247 -34.40 -4.91 39.14
N LEU A 248 -33.62 -5.94 39.47
CA LEU A 248 -32.19 -5.80 39.79
C LEU A 248 -31.42 -5.24 38.60
N LYS A 249 -31.67 -5.74 37.38
CA LYS A 249 -31.09 -5.22 36.14
C LYS A 249 -31.41 -3.74 35.95
N ALA A 250 -32.67 -3.35 36.16
CA ALA A 250 -33.13 -1.97 36.01
C ALA A 250 -32.47 -1.04 37.04
N VAL A 251 -32.40 -1.44 38.31
CA VAL A 251 -31.77 -0.68 39.39
C VAL A 251 -30.28 -0.47 39.13
N TYR A 252 -29.55 -1.52 38.75
CA TYR A 252 -28.13 -1.37 38.42
C TYR A 252 -27.90 -0.53 37.17
N SER A 253 -28.72 -0.70 36.12
CA SER A 253 -28.61 0.11 34.91
C SER A 253 -28.88 1.59 35.20
N GLN A 254 -29.82 1.89 36.10
CA GLN A 254 -30.10 3.26 36.53
C GLN A 254 -28.99 3.81 37.43
N ALA A 255 -28.48 3.04 38.38
CA ALA A 255 -27.40 3.46 39.27
C ALA A 255 -26.10 3.77 38.50
N LEU A 256 -25.81 3.00 37.43
CA LEU A 256 -24.70 3.28 36.52
C LEU A 256 -24.90 4.58 35.73
N GLN A 257 -26.13 4.84 35.27
CA GLN A 257 -26.49 6.08 34.60
C GLN A 257 -26.36 7.29 35.55
N ASP A 258 -26.86 7.18 36.77
CA ASP A 258 -26.78 8.22 37.81
C ASP A 258 -25.31 8.53 38.18
N ALA A 259 -24.44 7.52 38.16
CA ALA A 259 -23.00 7.65 38.37
C ALA A 259 -22.24 8.22 37.15
N GLY A 260 -22.93 8.44 36.02
CA GLY A 260 -22.34 8.92 34.77
C GLY A 260 -21.38 7.91 34.12
N ILE A 261 -21.58 6.61 34.37
CA ILE A 261 -20.79 5.53 33.79
C ILE A 261 -21.52 5.02 32.55
N GLN A 262 -20.86 5.11 31.39
CA GLN A 262 -21.40 4.61 30.13
C GLN A 262 -20.57 3.42 29.64
N GLY A 263 -21.17 2.56 28.82
CA GLY A 263 -20.46 1.43 28.19
C GLY A 263 -20.28 0.18 29.04
N ILE A 264 -20.99 0.09 30.17
CA ILE A 264 -21.08 -1.14 30.97
C ILE A 264 -22.53 -1.64 30.92
N GLU A 265 -22.70 -2.84 30.41
CA GLU A 265 -23.97 -3.56 30.45
C GLU A 265 -24.03 -4.47 31.67
N VAL A 266 -25.19 -4.48 32.33
CA VAL A 266 -25.48 -5.37 33.44
C VAL A 266 -26.20 -6.60 32.89
N SER A 267 -25.59 -7.77 33.05
CA SER A 267 -26.17 -9.04 32.66
C SER A 267 -26.37 -9.90 33.90
N ILE A 268 -27.61 -10.34 34.11
CA ILE A 268 -27.98 -11.27 35.18
C ILE A 268 -28.55 -12.51 34.50
N THR A 269 -27.92 -13.65 34.72
CA THR A 269 -28.37 -14.93 34.17
C THR A 269 -28.47 -15.93 35.32
N ALA A 270 -29.69 -16.39 35.60
CA ALA A 270 -29.98 -17.30 36.72
C ALA A 270 -29.39 -16.80 38.06
N GLY A 271 -29.62 -15.52 38.40
CA GLY A 271 -29.07 -14.86 39.58
C GLY A 271 -27.59 -14.48 39.51
N ALA A 272 -26.79 -14.98 38.57
CA ALA A 272 -25.38 -14.57 38.44
C ALA A 272 -25.26 -13.16 37.85
N LEU A 273 -24.77 -12.21 38.65
CA LEU A 273 -24.50 -10.83 38.25
C LEU A 273 -23.14 -10.75 37.55
N SER A 274 -23.17 -10.20 36.34
CA SER A 274 -21.99 -9.88 35.55
C SER A 274 -22.11 -8.48 34.96
N PHE A 275 -21.01 -7.75 35.00
CA PHE A 275 -20.85 -6.51 34.24
C PHE A 275 -20.09 -6.84 32.97
N LYS A 276 -20.53 -6.30 31.84
CA LYS A 276 -19.88 -6.50 30.54
C LYS A 276 -19.54 -5.15 29.94
N SER A 277 -18.34 -5.02 29.41
CA SER A 277 -17.89 -3.80 28.73
C SER A 277 -16.97 -4.18 27.59
N LEU A 278 -16.79 -3.27 26.65
CA LEU A 278 -15.73 -3.42 25.65
C LEU A 278 -14.42 -2.85 26.16
N GLU A 279 -14.42 -2.03 27.21
CA GLU A 279 -13.21 -1.52 27.84
C GLU A 279 -12.82 -2.38 29.04
N SER A 280 -11.52 -2.45 29.34
CA SER A 280 -11.09 -3.05 30.61
C SER A 280 -11.67 -2.22 31.76
N PHE A 281 -12.25 -2.89 32.75
CA PHE A 281 -12.74 -2.22 33.94
C PHE A 281 -12.54 -3.10 35.16
N THR A 282 -12.54 -2.46 36.32
CA THR A 282 -12.50 -3.13 37.61
C THR A 282 -13.65 -2.64 38.46
N VAL A 283 -14.39 -3.57 39.03
CA VAL A 283 -15.42 -3.29 40.03
C VAL A 283 -14.75 -3.45 41.40
N THR A 284 -14.71 -2.39 42.19
CA THR A 284 -14.14 -2.47 43.54
C THR A 284 -15.08 -3.22 44.47
N ALA A 285 -14.55 -3.67 45.61
CA ALA A 285 -15.34 -4.22 46.70
C ALA A 285 -16.54 -3.32 47.03
N ALA A 286 -17.72 -3.90 46.99
CA ALA A 286 -18.95 -3.21 47.33
C ALA A 286 -19.14 -3.17 48.86
N THR A 287 -19.73 -2.09 49.35
CA THR A 287 -19.99 -1.84 50.77
C THR A 287 -21.46 -1.49 50.97
N ALA A 288 -22.08 -2.10 51.98
CA ALA A 288 -23.43 -1.74 52.43
C ALA A 288 -23.33 -0.85 53.69
N SER A 289 -24.20 0.16 53.78
CA SER A 289 -24.36 1.05 54.91
C SER A 289 -25.85 1.36 55.09
N GLY A 290 -26.27 1.66 56.32
CA GLY A 290 -27.67 1.99 56.62
C GLY A 290 -28.14 1.35 57.91
N THR A 291 -29.41 1.60 58.24
CA THR A 291 -30.05 1.06 59.43
C THR A 291 -30.54 -0.38 59.21
N SER A 292 -30.86 -0.76 57.96
CA SER A 292 -31.19 -2.13 57.61
C SER A 292 -29.91 -2.94 57.39
N ALA A 293 -29.90 -4.19 57.86
CA ALA A 293 -28.77 -5.11 57.70
C ALA A 293 -28.70 -5.68 56.27
N LEU A 294 -28.55 -4.82 55.25
CA LEU A 294 -28.38 -5.21 53.86
C LEU A 294 -27.03 -5.92 53.66
N ALA A 295 -27.03 -7.09 53.03
CA ALA A 295 -25.81 -7.74 52.60
C ALA A 295 -25.52 -7.44 51.13
N VAL A 296 -24.27 -7.04 50.85
CA VAL A 296 -23.76 -6.82 49.49
C VAL A 296 -23.92 -8.05 48.60
N ALA A 297 -23.79 -9.24 49.19
CA ALA A 297 -23.94 -10.52 48.51
C ALA A 297 -25.38 -10.78 48.04
N ASP A 298 -26.40 -10.25 48.72
CA ASP A 298 -27.81 -10.48 48.36
C ASP A 298 -28.14 -9.86 46.99
N LEU A 299 -27.39 -8.83 46.62
CA LEU A 299 -27.46 -8.13 45.33
C LEU A 299 -26.47 -8.65 44.29
N GLY A 300 -25.73 -9.72 44.58
CA GLY A 300 -24.80 -10.39 43.66
C GLY A 300 -23.45 -9.68 43.48
N LEU A 301 -23.11 -8.71 44.34
CA LEU A 301 -21.82 -8.01 44.33
C LEU A 301 -20.78 -8.72 45.21
N ALA A 302 -19.51 -8.62 44.84
CA ALA A 302 -18.40 -9.15 45.62
C ALA A 302 -17.93 -8.16 46.71
N ALA A 303 -17.52 -8.69 47.86
CA ALA A 303 -16.80 -7.94 48.90
C ALA A 303 -15.28 -7.80 48.60
N THR A 304 -14.85 -8.21 47.41
CA THR A 304 -13.47 -8.12 46.92
C THR A 304 -13.47 -7.49 45.53
N ASP A 305 -12.37 -6.83 45.18
CA ASP A 305 -12.21 -6.25 43.84
C ASP A 305 -12.30 -7.34 42.77
N THR A 306 -13.12 -7.11 41.76
CA THR A 306 -13.31 -7.99 40.61
C THR A 306 -12.81 -7.28 39.36
N ALA A 307 -11.70 -7.77 38.80
CA ALA A 307 -11.22 -7.30 37.52
C ALA A 307 -11.96 -8.03 36.39
N ALA A 308 -12.34 -7.29 35.35
CA ALA A 308 -12.99 -7.89 34.19
C ALA A 308 -11.98 -8.71 33.37
N GLY A 309 -12.30 -9.97 33.08
CA GLY A 309 -11.55 -10.84 32.18
C GLY A 309 -12.11 -10.76 30.76
N ALA A 310 -11.28 -10.96 29.73
CA ALA A 310 -11.78 -11.03 28.36
C ALA A 310 -12.59 -12.32 28.17
N THR A 311 -13.89 -12.22 27.86
CA THR A 311 -14.80 -13.39 27.76
C THR A 311 -15.59 -13.48 26.45
N GLY A 312 -15.41 -12.54 25.51
CA GLY A 312 -16.07 -12.61 24.21
C GLY A 312 -15.55 -11.62 23.19
N THR A 313 -16.08 -11.70 21.97
CA THR A 313 -15.66 -10.88 20.83
C THR A 313 -16.87 -10.09 20.30
N PHE A 314 -16.78 -8.77 20.28
CA PHE A 314 -17.68 -7.92 19.49
C PHE A 314 -17.18 -7.93 18.06
N SER A 315 -17.99 -8.41 17.13
CA SER A 315 -17.57 -8.76 15.78
C SER A 315 -18.48 -8.06 14.77
N THR A 316 -17.97 -7.08 14.04
CA THR A 316 -18.72 -6.39 12.96
C THR A 316 -17.78 -5.82 11.90
N ALA A 317 -18.30 -5.58 10.69
CA ALA A 317 -17.57 -4.94 9.59
C ALA A 317 -17.89 -3.45 9.51
N VAL A 318 -16.99 -2.64 8.93
CA VAL A 318 -17.24 -1.21 8.73
C VAL A 318 -18.42 -0.96 7.80
N ASP A 319 -18.58 -1.78 6.76
CA ASP A 319 -19.73 -1.75 5.83
C ASP A 319 -21.07 -2.11 6.52
N ALA A 320 -21.02 -2.83 7.64
CA ALA A 320 -22.20 -3.30 8.37
C ALA A 320 -22.55 -2.45 9.61
N ILE A 321 -21.91 -1.29 9.80
CA ILE A 321 -22.21 -0.40 10.92
C ILE A 321 -23.63 0.14 10.78
N ASP A 322 -24.47 -0.21 11.75
CA ASP A 322 -25.84 0.29 11.89
C ASP A 322 -26.10 0.73 13.34
N ILE A 323 -26.27 2.05 13.52
CA ILE A 323 -26.65 2.70 14.78
C ILE A 323 -28.14 3.06 14.87
N SER A 324 -28.94 2.72 13.85
CA SER A 324 -30.38 3.06 13.78
C SER A 324 -31.28 2.04 14.48
N VAL A 325 -30.76 0.86 14.84
CA VAL A 325 -31.51 -0.21 15.49
C VAL A 325 -31.96 0.20 16.90
N ALA A 326 -33.24 -0.05 17.21
CA ALA A 326 -33.78 0.19 18.55
C ALA A 326 -33.04 -0.69 19.59
N GLY A 327 -32.39 -0.06 20.57
CA GLY A 327 -31.64 -0.75 21.63
C GLY A 327 -30.11 -0.60 21.54
N VAL A 328 -29.58 0.15 20.56
CA VAL A 328 -28.14 0.47 20.52
C VAL A 328 -27.77 1.34 21.73
N THR A 329 -26.99 0.77 22.65
CA THR A 329 -26.46 1.46 23.83
C THR A 329 -25.27 2.35 23.46
N SER A 330 -24.96 3.36 24.28
CA SER A 330 -23.77 4.19 24.09
C SER A 330 -22.47 3.37 24.07
N GLY A 331 -22.45 2.21 24.74
CA GLY A 331 -21.34 1.24 24.67
C GLY A 331 -21.16 0.57 23.31
N GLN A 332 -22.26 0.28 22.61
CA GLN A 332 -22.21 -0.29 21.26
C GLN A 332 -21.77 0.74 20.21
N VAL A 333 -22.12 2.02 20.38
CA VAL A 333 -21.58 3.08 19.50
C VAL A 333 -20.06 3.25 19.69
N GLN A 334 -19.57 3.16 20.94
CA GLN A 334 -18.13 3.14 21.22
C GLN A 334 -17.43 1.91 20.62
N ALA A 335 -18.12 0.76 20.59
CA ALA A 335 -17.63 -0.43 19.89
C ALA A 335 -17.43 -0.17 18.39
N TYR A 336 -18.40 0.46 17.72
CA TYR A 336 -18.28 0.84 16.32
C TYR A 336 -17.13 1.83 16.06
N ILE A 337 -16.91 2.79 16.97
CA ILE A 337 -15.75 3.71 16.90
C ILE A 337 -14.43 2.92 16.90
N ARG A 338 -14.32 1.90 17.77
CA ARG A 338 -13.11 1.05 17.83
C ARG A 338 -12.93 0.18 16.60
N VAL A 339 -14.01 -0.32 16.01
CA VAL A 339 -13.98 -1.04 14.72
C VAL A 339 -13.44 -0.13 13.61
N VAL A 340 -13.90 1.12 13.57
CA VAL A 340 -13.40 2.12 12.61
C VAL A 340 -11.93 2.47 12.89
N ASP A 341 -11.51 2.53 14.16
CA ASP A 341 -10.10 2.75 14.53
C ASP A 341 -9.20 1.59 14.12
N GLU A 342 -9.64 0.35 14.29
CA GLU A 342 -8.92 -0.82 13.81
C GLU A 342 -8.86 -0.85 12.28
N ALA A 343 -9.95 -0.51 11.59
CA ALA A 343 -9.93 -0.34 10.14
C ALA A 343 -8.96 0.77 9.69
N LEU A 344 -8.92 1.92 10.38
CA LEU A 344 -7.95 3.00 10.13
C LEU A 344 -6.51 2.54 10.35
N SER A 345 -6.25 1.73 11.38
CA SER A 345 -4.95 1.11 11.64
C SER A 345 -4.51 0.20 10.48
N GLN A 346 -5.43 -0.62 9.98
CA GLN A 346 -5.18 -1.52 8.86
C GLN A 346 -5.00 -0.78 7.53
N VAL A 347 -5.83 0.23 7.22
CA VAL A 347 -5.64 1.10 6.04
C VAL A 347 -4.30 1.82 6.10
N THR A 348 -3.88 2.28 7.29
CA THR A 348 -2.56 2.92 7.47
C THR A 348 -1.41 1.94 7.26
N THR A 349 -1.55 0.71 7.73
CA THR A 349 -0.58 -0.37 7.49
C THR A 349 -0.49 -0.72 6.00
N ALA A 350 -1.63 -0.82 5.32
CA ALA A 350 -1.71 -1.03 3.87
C ALA A 350 -1.04 0.10 3.09
N ALA A 351 -1.33 1.36 3.44
CA ALA A 351 -0.71 2.53 2.81
C ALA A 351 0.82 2.57 3.02
N SER A 352 1.29 2.16 4.21
CA SER A 352 2.71 2.06 4.51
C SER A 352 3.41 0.99 3.67
N SER A 353 2.75 -0.16 3.44
CA SER A 353 3.29 -1.21 2.58
C SER A 353 3.37 -0.76 1.12
N LEU A 354 2.35 -0.06 0.62
CA LEU A 354 2.35 0.53 -0.73
C LEU A 354 3.44 1.59 -0.87
N GLY A 355 3.65 2.44 0.13
CA GLY A 355 4.74 3.40 0.15
C GLY A 355 6.12 2.73 0.06
N ALA A 356 6.32 1.61 0.74
CA ALA A 356 7.55 0.82 0.61
C ALA A 356 7.72 0.23 -0.79
N VAL A 357 6.63 -0.23 -1.42
CA VAL A 357 6.63 -0.70 -2.81
C VAL A 357 6.96 0.43 -3.78
N GLN A 358 6.38 1.62 -3.61
CA GLN A 358 6.63 2.80 -4.43
C GLN A 358 8.12 3.18 -4.40
N ASN A 359 8.71 3.29 -3.21
CA ASN A 359 10.14 3.54 -3.06
C ASN A 359 10.99 2.46 -3.74
N ARG A 360 10.60 1.18 -3.65
CA ARG A 360 11.30 0.08 -4.32
C ARG A 360 11.22 0.18 -5.83
N VAL A 361 10.05 0.54 -6.38
CA VAL A 361 9.85 0.73 -7.83
C VAL A 361 10.67 1.93 -8.33
N GLU A 362 10.72 3.03 -7.58
CA GLU A 362 11.54 4.20 -7.91
C GLU A 362 13.04 3.87 -7.92
N MET A 363 13.55 3.24 -6.86
CA MET A 363 14.95 2.80 -6.80
C MET A 363 15.32 1.86 -7.96
N GLN A 364 14.40 0.96 -8.33
CA GLN A 364 14.61 0.04 -9.43
C GLN A 364 14.59 0.75 -10.79
N THR A 365 13.71 1.73 -10.97
CA THR A 365 13.63 2.56 -12.19
C THR A 365 14.94 3.34 -12.39
N ASP A 366 15.44 3.95 -11.32
CA ASP A 366 16.73 4.63 -11.32
C ASP A 366 17.90 3.70 -11.64
N PHE A 367 17.89 2.49 -11.08
CA PHE A 367 18.91 1.48 -11.35
C PHE A 367 18.89 1.04 -12.82
N VAL A 368 17.71 0.73 -13.37
CA VAL A 368 17.55 0.33 -14.76
C VAL A 368 17.98 1.47 -15.70
N SER A 369 17.59 2.71 -15.41
CA SER A 369 18.02 3.89 -16.18
C SER A 369 19.55 4.05 -16.21
N LYS A 370 20.21 4.00 -15.05
CA LYS A 370 21.68 4.07 -14.95
C LYS A 370 22.37 2.89 -15.65
N LEU A 371 21.78 1.71 -15.62
CA LEU A 371 22.30 0.53 -16.30
C LEU A 371 22.16 0.68 -17.83
N MET A 372 21.01 1.15 -18.33
CA MET A 372 20.80 1.47 -19.75
C MET A 372 21.82 2.50 -20.26
N ASP A 373 22.08 3.56 -19.50
CA ASP A 373 23.10 4.58 -19.83
C ASP A 373 24.51 3.99 -19.87
N THR A 374 24.83 3.12 -18.92
CA THR A 374 26.15 2.48 -18.85
C THR A 374 26.37 1.51 -20.00
N ILE A 375 25.34 0.72 -20.34
CA ILE A 375 25.34 -0.17 -21.51
C ILE A 375 25.46 0.65 -22.80
N SER A 376 24.74 1.77 -22.91
CA SER A 376 24.81 2.67 -24.09
C SER A 376 26.22 3.22 -24.28
N LYS A 377 26.86 3.69 -23.20
CA LYS A 377 28.27 4.15 -23.23
C LYS A 377 29.24 3.01 -23.57
N GLY A 378 29.01 1.81 -23.04
CA GLY A 378 29.81 0.62 -23.34
C GLY A 378 29.71 0.20 -24.81
N VAL A 379 28.50 0.18 -25.37
CA VAL A 379 28.25 -0.05 -26.81
C VAL A 379 28.95 1.03 -27.64
N GLY A 380 28.81 2.30 -27.27
CA GLY A 380 29.43 3.41 -27.97
C GLY A 380 30.96 3.31 -28.00
N ALA A 381 31.60 2.99 -26.87
CA ALA A 381 33.05 2.79 -26.83
C ALA A 381 33.54 1.64 -27.75
N LEU A 382 32.72 0.62 -27.97
CA LEU A 382 33.09 -0.53 -28.80
C LEU A 382 32.85 -0.30 -30.29
N VAL A 383 31.91 0.56 -30.66
CA VAL A 383 31.38 0.61 -32.03
C VAL A 383 31.29 2.02 -32.62
N ASP A 384 31.27 3.09 -31.83
CA ASP A 384 31.19 4.45 -32.35
C ASP A 384 32.53 4.88 -32.98
N ALA A 385 32.44 5.72 -34.00
CA ALA A 385 33.61 6.34 -34.63
C ALA A 385 33.84 7.75 -34.07
N ASP A 386 35.11 8.15 -33.93
CA ASP A 386 35.46 9.54 -33.64
C ASP A 386 35.30 10.37 -34.92
N MET A 387 34.24 11.19 -34.95
CA MET A 387 33.93 12.04 -36.10
C MET A 387 35.01 13.08 -36.40
N THR A 388 35.81 13.48 -35.39
CA THR A 388 36.91 14.44 -35.57
C THR A 388 38.06 13.79 -36.35
N GLU A 389 38.40 12.55 -36.00
CA GLU A 389 39.43 11.78 -36.70
C GLU A 389 38.97 11.40 -38.11
N GLU A 390 37.76 10.84 -38.25
CA GLU A 390 37.24 10.42 -39.56
C GLU A 390 37.02 11.60 -40.51
N SER A 391 36.56 12.76 -40.03
CA SER A 391 36.44 13.97 -40.86
C SER A 391 37.79 14.53 -41.31
N THR A 392 38.81 14.45 -40.46
CA THR A 392 40.19 14.83 -40.83
C THR A 392 40.77 13.85 -41.84
N ARG A 393 40.52 12.55 -41.65
CA ARG A 393 40.92 11.48 -42.56
C ARG A 393 40.24 11.61 -43.92
N LEU A 394 38.95 11.95 -43.97
CA LEU A 394 38.21 12.16 -45.22
C LEU A 394 38.84 13.30 -46.04
N LYS A 395 39.15 14.43 -45.40
CA LYS A 395 39.80 15.57 -46.07
C LYS A 395 41.20 15.20 -46.59
N ALA A 396 41.95 14.43 -45.81
CA ALA A 396 43.26 13.92 -46.24
C ALA A 396 43.12 12.99 -47.46
N LEU A 397 42.16 12.07 -47.45
CA LEU A 397 41.89 11.14 -48.55
C LEU A 397 41.40 11.85 -49.81
N GLN A 398 40.53 12.86 -49.69
CA GLN A 398 40.12 13.70 -50.83
C GLN A 398 41.31 14.43 -51.46
N THR A 399 42.23 14.93 -50.62
CA THR A 399 43.47 15.57 -51.09
C THR A 399 44.39 14.55 -51.77
N GLN A 400 44.54 13.36 -51.20
CA GLN A 400 45.30 12.26 -51.80
C GLN A 400 44.69 11.77 -53.12
N GLN A 401 43.37 11.75 -53.25
CA GLN A 401 42.67 11.40 -54.49
C GLN A 401 42.97 12.43 -55.58
N GLN A 402 42.90 13.74 -55.27
CA GLN A 402 43.28 14.80 -56.21
C GLN A 402 44.74 14.66 -56.65
N LEU A 403 45.66 14.42 -55.71
CA LEU A 403 47.08 14.20 -56.02
C LEU A 403 47.30 12.91 -56.83
N GLY A 404 46.54 11.85 -56.55
CA GLY A 404 46.59 10.59 -57.29
C GLY A 404 46.12 10.73 -58.73
N VAL A 405 45.05 11.49 -58.98
CA VAL A 405 44.59 11.82 -60.35
C VAL A 405 45.62 12.67 -61.08
N GLN A 406 46.23 13.64 -60.41
CA GLN A 406 47.32 14.44 -60.99
C GLN A 406 48.55 13.57 -61.31
N ALA A 407 48.96 12.68 -60.41
CA ALA A 407 50.08 11.76 -60.61
C ALA A 407 49.82 10.76 -61.74
N LEU A 408 48.60 10.25 -61.87
CA LEU A 408 48.17 9.39 -62.99
C LEU A 408 48.23 10.15 -64.33
N SER A 409 47.79 11.41 -64.34
CA SER A 409 47.87 12.30 -65.52
C SER A 409 49.33 12.56 -65.93
N ILE A 410 50.22 12.83 -64.97
CA ILE A 410 51.66 13.01 -65.20
C ILE A 410 52.31 11.70 -65.69
N ALA A 411 51.96 10.55 -65.08
CA ALA A 411 52.46 9.24 -65.50
C ALA A 411 52.04 8.88 -66.92
N ASN A 412 50.82 9.26 -67.35
CA ASN A 412 50.34 9.05 -68.71
C ASN A 412 51.00 10.00 -69.72
N THR A 413 51.18 11.29 -69.39
CA THR A 413 51.86 12.25 -70.28
C THR A 413 53.36 11.95 -70.45
N SER A 414 54.03 11.43 -69.42
CA SER A 414 55.44 10.99 -69.52
C SER A 414 55.64 9.85 -70.54
N SER A 415 54.67 8.96 -70.69
CA SER A 415 54.70 7.89 -71.70
C SER A 415 54.40 8.40 -73.11
N GLN A 416 53.58 9.45 -73.24
CA GLN A 416 53.32 10.13 -74.52
C GLN A 416 54.52 10.94 -75.02
N ALA A 417 55.27 11.58 -74.12
CA ALA A 417 56.51 12.29 -74.45
C ALA A 417 57.58 11.34 -75.03
N ILE A 418 57.63 10.09 -74.55
CA ILE A 418 58.51 9.05 -75.09
C ILE A 418 58.05 8.60 -76.49
N LEU A 419 56.74 8.50 -76.75
CA LEU A 419 56.21 8.19 -78.09
C LEU A 419 56.50 9.28 -79.13
N GLN A 420 56.48 10.55 -78.73
CA GLN A 420 56.85 11.68 -79.61
C GLN A 420 58.32 11.62 -80.05
N LEU A 421 59.22 11.07 -79.23
CA LEU A 421 60.63 10.88 -79.57
C LEU A 421 60.84 9.79 -80.66
N PHE A 422 59.88 8.88 -80.84
CA PHE A 422 59.92 7.83 -81.88
C PHE A 422 59.06 8.15 -83.12
N GLN A 423 58.37 9.30 -83.15
CA GLN A 423 57.59 9.78 -84.29
C GLN A 423 58.26 10.97 -85.03
N GLY A 424 59.43 11.43 -84.55
CA GLY A 424 60.22 12.50 -85.15
C GLY A 424 61.36 12.00 -86.02
#